data_AF-A0A959G019-F1
#
_entry.id   AF-A0A959G019-F1
#
_cell.length_a   1.000
_cell.length_b   1.000
_cell.length_c   1.000
_cell.angle_alpha   90.00
_cell.angle_beta   90.00
_cell.angle_gamma   90.00
#
_symmetry.space_group_name_H-M   'P 1'
#
loop_
_entity.id
_entity.type
_entity.pdbx_description
1 polymer ?
#
loop_
_entity_poly.entity_id
_entity_poly.type
_entity_poly.pdbx_seq_one_letter_code
_entity_poly.pdbx_strand_id
1 'polypeptide(L)'
;METNASVQPYAIAYDLENCDQEPIQFIRFVQQHACLLSVNLESLKITQATDNTAQFLNVPLDTVLQAPLSALLPTDIMDTINQALAAGEIEQINPLPLPISPK
;
A
#
# COMPACT_ATOMS: atom_id res chain seq x y z
N MET A 1 34.38 -41.37 -7.11
CA MET A 1 34.07 -39.95 -7.41
C MET A 1 32.95 -39.96 -8.44
N GLU A 2 31.72 -39.98 -7.96
CA GLU A 2 30.54 -39.96 -8.82
C GLU A 2 30.22 -38.50 -9.14
N THR A 3 30.27 -38.18 -10.44
CA THR A 3 29.86 -36.89 -10.98
C THR A 3 28.34 -36.81 -10.92
N ASN A 4 27.83 -36.02 -9.97
CA ASN A 4 26.41 -35.77 -9.78
C ASN A 4 25.93 -34.83 -10.90
N ALA A 5 25.49 -35.39 -12.02
CA ALA A 5 24.91 -34.63 -13.11
C ALA A 5 23.56 -34.08 -12.66
N SER A 6 23.48 -32.75 -12.52
CA SER A 6 22.26 -32.03 -12.19
C SER A 6 21.19 -32.33 -13.23
N VAL A 7 20.13 -33.04 -12.81
CA VAL A 7 18.93 -33.26 -13.63
C VAL A 7 18.30 -31.90 -13.87
N GLN A 8 18.40 -31.39 -15.10
CA GLN A 8 17.70 -30.18 -15.52
C GLN A 8 16.24 -30.57 -15.82
N PRO A 9 15.25 -30.09 -15.05
CA PRO A 9 13.87 -30.54 -15.17
C PRO A 9 13.19 -30.08 -16.48
N TYR A 10 13.78 -29.13 -17.20
CA TYR A 10 13.26 -28.61 -18.47
C TYR A 10 14.27 -28.78 -19.61
N ALA A 11 13.83 -29.40 -20.70
CA ALA A 11 14.61 -29.63 -21.92
C ALA A 11 14.61 -28.42 -22.88
N ILE A 12 13.97 -27.31 -22.49
CA ILE A 12 13.76 -26.12 -23.34
C ILE A 12 14.34 -24.90 -22.61
N ALA A 13 15.23 -24.19 -23.30
CA ALA A 13 15.69 -22.88 -22.86
C ALA A 13 14.63 -21.82 -23.23
N TYR A 14 14.18 -21.06 -22.23
CA TYR A 14 13.26 -19.94 -22.42
C TYR A 14 14.02 -18.62 -22.42
N ASP A 15 13.61 -17.71 -23.30
CA ASP A 15 14.03 -16.32 -23.28
C ASP A 15 13.23 -15.56 -22.20
N LEU A 16 13.94 -15.02 -21.20
CA LEU A 16 13.38 -14.33 -20.05
C LEU A 16 13.59 -12.81 -20.10
N GLU A 17 14.13 -12.27 -21.21
CA GLU A 17 14.43 -10.83 -21.33
C GLU A 17 13.16 -9.98 -21.09
N ASN A 18 12.01 -10.45 -21.57
CA ASN A 18 10.72 -9.79 -21.32
C ASN A 18 10.26 -9.85 -19.85
N CYS A 19 10.61 -10.91 -19.11
CA CYS A 19 10.28 -11.02 -17.69
C CYS A 19 11.14 -10.05 -16.86
N ASP A 20 12.40 -9.87 -17.23
CA ASP A 20 13.32 -8.94 -16.55
C ASP A 20 12.96 -7.48 -16.79
N GLN A 21 12.35 -7.17 -17.94
CA GLN A 21 11.92 -5.82 -18.31
C GLN A 21 10.46 -5.52 -17.96
N GLU A 22 9.72 -6.47 -17.36
CA GLU A 22 8.32 -6.24 -17.01
C GLU A 22 8.21 -5.11 -15.97
N PRO A 23 7.47 -4.02 -16.24
CA PRO A 23 7.41 -2.86 -15.36
C PRO A 23 6.42 -3.05 -14.21
N ILE A 24 6.61 -4.11 -13.41
CA ILE A 24 5.70 -4.49 -12.32
C ILE A 24 5.54 -3.39 -11.26
N GLN A 25 6.53 -2.50 -11.12
CA GLN A 25 6.47 -1.34 -10.22
C GLN A 25 5.38 -0.31 -10.57
N PHE A 26 4.85 -0.35 -11.80
CA PHE A 26 3.78 0.56 -12.24
C PHE A 26 2.41 -0.12 -12.25
N ILE A 27 2.29 -1.32 -11.68
CA ILE A 27 1.00 -1.99 -11.52
C ILE A 27 0.09 -1.14 -10.63
N ARG A 28 -1.02 -0.67 -11.20
CA ARG A 28 -2.02 0.16 -10.51
C ARG A 28 -3.10 -0.70 -9.84
N PHE A 29 -2.70 -1.87 -9.33
CA PHE A 29 -3.57 -2.81 -8.63
C PHE A 29 -2.97 -3.12 -7.26
N VAL A 30 -3.86 -3.21 -6.28
CA VAL A 30 -3.52 -3.73 -4.94
C VAL A 30 -4.20 -5.07 -4.73
N GLN A 31 -3.68 -5.86 -3.81
CA GLN A 31 -4.37 -7.07 -3.35
C GLN A 31 -5.69 -6.70 -2.66
N GLN A 32 -6.75 -7.47 -2.91
CA GLN A 32 -8.12 -7.12 -2.49
C GLN A 32 -8.36 -7.18 -0.97
N HIS A 33 -7.43 -7.76 -0.20
CA HIS A 33 -7.54 -7.96 1.24
C HIS A 33 -7.25 -6.69 2.06
N ALA A 34 -6.80 -5.62 1.42
CA ALA A 34 -6.53 -4.32 2.05
C ALA A 34 -6.97 -3.19 1.12
N CYS A 35 -7.13 -1.98 1.67
CA CYS A 35 -7.22 -0.75 0.90
C CYS A 35 -5.93 0.07 1.02
N LEU A 36 -5.61 0.86 -0.01
CA LEU A 36 -4.47 1.77 -0.02
C LEU A 36 -4.96 3.21 -0.20
N LEU A 37 -4.41 4.13 0.59
CA LEU A 37 -4.61 5.57 0.43
C LEU A 37 -3.25 6.23 0.15
N SER A 38 -3.20 7.12 -0.83
CA SER A 38 -2.06 8.04 -1.02
C SER A 38 -2.43 9.40 -0.46
N VAL A 39 -1.53 10.00 0.32
CA VAL A 39 -1.76 11.26 1.02
C VAL A 39 -0.65 12.24 0.66
N ASN A 40 -1.02 13.47 0.31
CA ASN A 40 -0.06 14.55 0.11
C ASN A 40 0.47 15.02 1.48
N LEU A 41 1.78 14.97 1.69
CA LEU A 41 2.39 15.24 3.00
C LEU A 41 2.26 16.68 3.49
N GLU A 42 2.10 17.65 2.58
CA GLU A 42 1.97 19.07 2.95
C GLU A 42 0.54 19.42 3.38
N SER A 43 -0.45 18.93 2.64
CA SER A 43 -1.87 19.26 2.85
C SER A 43 -2.63 18.21 3.66
N LEU A 44 -2.04 17.02 3.83
CA LEU A 44 -2.66 15.81 4.39
C LEU A 44 -3.98 15.43 3.70
N LYS A 45 -4.13 15.81 2.43
CA LYS A 45 -5.27 15.41 1.60
C LYS A 45 -5.00 14.09 0.90
N ILE A 46 -6.04 13.28 0.79
CA ILE A 46 -6.01 12.00 0.09
C ILE A 46 -6.05 12.27 -1.41
N THR A 47 -5.01 11.87 -2.13
CA THR A 47 -4.85 12.10 -3.57
C THR A 47 -5.27 10.90 -4.40
N GLN A 48 -5.14 9.69 -3.84
CA GLN A 48 -5.55 8.43 -4.47
C GLN A 48 -6.08 7.48 -3.40
N ALA A 49 -7.00 6.62 -3.82
CA ALA A 49 -7.56 5.55 -3.01
C ALA A 49 -7.89 4.36 -3.91
N THR A 50 -7.95 3.16 -3.34
CA THR A 50 -8.31 1.95 -4.07
C THR A 50 -9.82 1.78 -4.16
N ASP A 51 -10.30 1.09 -5.20
CA ASP A 51 -11.74 0.97 -5.45
C ASP A 51 -12.50 0.25 -4.32
N ASN A 52 -11.81 -0.58 -3.55
CA ASN A 52 -12.35 -1.31 -2.39
C ASN A 52 -12.35 -0.49 -1.08
N THR A 53 -11.91 0.77 -1.06
CA THR A 53 -11.82 1.57 0.18
C THR A 53 -13.14 1.63 0.95
N ALA A 54 -14.28 1.70 0.25
CA ALA A 54 -15.60 1.71 0.89
C ALA A 54 -15.88 0.46 1.74
N GLN A 55 -15.31 -0.69 1.38
CA GLN A 55 -15.47 -1.95 2.13
C GLN A 55 -14.73 -1.94 3.47
N PHE A 56 -13.66 -1.14 3.59
CA PHE A 56 -12.84 -1.06 4.80
C PHE A 56 -13.20 0.13 5.67
N LEU A 57 -13.53 1.27 5.06
CA LEU A 57 -13.73 2.54 5.78
C LEU A 57 -15.21 2.95 5.92
N ASN A 58 -16.13 2.24 5.28
CA ASN A 58 -17.55 2.59 5.19
C ASN A 58 -17.82 4.04 4.69
N VAL A 59 -16.93 4.53 3.81
CA VAL A 59 -17.05 5.86 3.17
C VAL A 59 -16.95 5.68 1.65
N PRO A 60 -17.84 6.28 0.85
CA PRO A 60 -17.77 6.20 -0.61
C PRO A 60 -16.45 6.77 -1.15
N LEU A 61 -15.91 6.15 -2.20
CA LEU A 61 -14.64 6.56 -2.83
C LEU A 61 -14.63 8.06 -3.22
N ASP A 62 -15.72 8.55 -3.80
CA ASP A 62 -15.85 9.95 -4.23
C ASP A 62 -15.79 10.93 -3.06
N THR A 63 -16.15 10.48 -1.85
CA THR A 63 -16.05 11.28 -0.61
C THR A 63 -14.66 11.19 0.02
N VAL A 64 -13.92 10.12 -0.26
CA VAL A 64 -12.53 9.92 0.23
C VAL A 64 -11.56 10.79 -0.55
N LEU A 65 -11.71 10.88 -1.88
CA LEU A 65 -10.79 11.65 -2.70
C LEU A 65 -10.83 13.15 -2.35
N GLN A 66 -9.66 13.77 -2.24
CA GLN A 66 -9.44 15.17 -1.85
C GLN A 66 -9.89 15.54 -0.43
N ALA A 67 -10.47 14.61 0.33
CA ALA A 67 -10.74 14.81 1.75
C ALA A 67 -9.43 14.86 2.56
N PRO A 68 -9.40 15.64 3.66
CA PRO A 68 -8.29 15.56 4.60
C PRO A 68 -8.29 14.20 5.30
N LEU A 69 -7.11 13.67 5.61
CA LEU A 69 -6.98 12.37 6.30
C LEU A 69 -7.72 12.34 7.65
N SER A 70 -7.81 13.49 8.33
CA SER A 70 -8.57 13.67 9.57
C SER A 70 -10.08 13.49 9.44
N ALA A 71 -10.63 13.44 8.22
CA ALA A 71 -12.03 13.08 8.01
C ALA A 71 -12.28 11.57 8.21
N LEU A 72 -11.23 10.75 8.10
CA LEU A 72 -11.31 9.28 8.19
C LEU A 72 -10.73 8.74 9.49
N LEU A 73 -9.72 9.41 10.06
CA LEU A 73 -9.01 8.95 11.23
C LEU A 73 -9.37 9.76 12.49
N PRO A 74 -9.50 9.11 13.65
CA PRO A 74 -9.67 9.81 14.92
C PRO A 74 -8.52 10.77 15.25
N THR A 75 -8.82 11.76 16.10
CA THR A 75 -7.88 12.84 16.44
C THR A 75 -6.59 12.33 17.09
N ASP A 76 -6.65 11.33 17.96
CA ASP A 76 -5.49 10.72 18.63
C ASP A 76 -4.52 10.04 17.64
N ILE A 77 -5.07 9.37 16.62
CA ILE A 77 -4.29 8.82 15.50
C ILE A 77 -3.68 9.94 14.68
N MET A 78 -4.45 10.99 14.36
CA MET A 78 -3.94 12.15 13.62
C MET A 78 -2.83 12.87 14.38
N ASP A 79 -2.94 13.01 15.70
CA ASP A 79 -1.92 13.62 16.55
C ASP A 79 -0.62 12.81 16.53
N THR A 80 -0.73 11.48 16.56
CA THR A 80 0.42 10.57 16.45
C THR A 80 1.12 10.71 15.09
N ILE A 81 0.36 10.74 14.00
CA ILE A 81 0.89 10.94 12.64
C ILE A 81 1.58 12.31 12.52
N ASN A 82 0.93 13.38 12.99
CA ASN A 82 1.48 14.73 12.92
C ASN A 82 2.79 14.87 13.71
N GLN A 83 2.86 14.28 14.90
CA GLN A 83 4.08 14.28 15.71
C GLN A 83 5.22 13.52 14.99
N ALA A 84 4.93 12.33 14.45
CA ALA A 84 5.93 11.54 13.73
C ALA A 84 6.40 12.23 12.44
N LEU A 85 5.50 12.90 11.70
CA LEU A 85 5.86 13.71 10.53
C LEU A 85 6.74 14.90 10.91
N ALA A 86 6.41 15.62 11.98
CA ALA A 86 7.20 16.74 12.47
C ALA A 86 8.60 16.32 12.94
N ALA A 87 8.72 15.12 13.51
CA ALA A 87 9.99 14.54 13.94
C ALA A 87 10.80 13.89 12.80
N GLY A 88 10.18 13.62 11.64
CA GLY A 88 10.81 12.85 10.56
C GLY A 88 10.89 11.33 10.86
N GLU A 89 10.03 10.83 11.75
CA GLU A 89 10.08 9.47 12.30
C GLU A 89 8.86 8.62 11.88
N ILE A 90 8.18 8.98 10.78
CA ILE A 90 6.93 8.32 10.34
C ILE A 90 7.06 6.80 10.14
N GLU A 91 8.25 6.31 9.77
CA GLU A 91 8.52 4.88 9.61
C GLU A 91 8.52 4.13 10.95
N GLN A 92 8.85 4.81 12.06
CA GLN A 92 8.99 4.23 13.40
C GLN A 92 7.66 3.97 14.09
N ILE A 93 6.57 4.60 13.61
CA ILE A 93 5.23 4.39 14.17
C ILE A 93 4.48 3.24 13.49
N ASN A 94 5.10 2.54 12.53
CA ASN A 94 4.50 1.40 11.86
C ASN A 94 4.70 0.10 12.68
N PRO A 95 3.66 -0.75 12.84
CA PRO A 95 2.27 -0.50 12.47
C PRO A 95 1.56 0.41 13.47
N LEU A 96 0.79 1.38 12.97
CA LEU A 96 -0.11 2.20 13.77
C LEU A 96 -1.51 1.54 13.79
N PRO A 97 -1.99 1.01 14.94
CA PRO A 97 -3.30 0.38 15.00
C PRO A 97 -4.39 1.42 14.75
N LEU A 98 -5.25 1.17 13.76
CA LEU A 98 -6.40 2.01 13.49
C LEU A 98 -7.62 1.46 14.25
N PRO A 99 -8.33 2.29 15.03
CA PRO A 99 -9.57 1.87 15.66
C PRO A 99 -10.62 1.66 14.57
N ILE A 100 -10.84 0.40 14.19
CA ILE A 100 -11.87 0.05 13.21
C ILE A 100 -13.22 0.25 13.90
N SER A 101 -13.79 1.44 13.76
CA SER A 101 -15.21 1.62 14.05
C SER A 101 -15.96 1.48 12.73
N PRO A 102 -16.67 0.36 12.49
CA PRO A 102 -17.72 0.38 11.50
C PRO A 102 -18.73 1.42 11.99
N LYS A 103 -18.81 2.57 11.32
CA LYS A 103 -19.97 3.45 11.48
C LYS A 103 -21.21 2.72 10.98
#